data_AF-A0A0C2GVV7-F1
#
_entry.id   AF-A0A0C2GVV7-F1
#
_cell.length_a   1.000
_cell.length_b   1.000
_cell.length_c   1.000
_cell.angle_alpha   90.00
_cell.angle_beta   90.00
_cell.angle_gamma   90.00
#
_symmetry.space_group_name_H-M   'P 1'
#
loop_
_entity.id
_entity.type
_entity.pdbx_description
1 polymer ?
#
loop_
_entity_poly.entity_id
_entity_poly.type
_entity_poly.pdbx_seq_one_letter_code
_entity_poly.pdbx_strand_id
1 'polypeptide(L)'
;MRTAVFLFAILCISMTSAEKRKKPLCEMCEDVIEKLDRVLERGEDMEKALEEYCEGDCPDFLKQYCEKIAQQLKYIIEKLKEHDSPEKICTDIHLCVV
;
A
#
# COMPACT_ATOMS: atom_id res chain seq x y z
N MET A 1 -12.17 25.97 27.81
CA MET A 1 -10.87 25.28 27.63
C MET A 1 -11.04 23.76 27.63
N ARG A 2 -11.64 23.15 28.66
CA ARG A 2 -11.86 21.68 28.71
C ARG A 2 -12.82 21.17 27.62
N THR A 3 -13.88 21.92 27.32
CA THR A 3 -14.90 21.57 26.30
C THR A 3 -14.39 21.65 24.85
N ALA A 4 -13.41 22.51 24.56
CA ALA A 4 -12.79 22.62 23.23
C ALA A 4 -11.85 21.44 22.93
N VAL A 5 -11.18 20.91 23.96
CA VAL A 5 -10.30 19.73 23.83
C VAL A 5 -11.11 18.47 23.51
N PHE A 6 -12.31 18.32 24.10
CA PHE A 6 -13.21 17.21 23.76
C PHE A 6 -13.74 17.30 22.32
N LEU A 7 -14.07 18.49 21.83
CA LEU A 7 -14.52 18.68 20.44
C LEU A 7 -13.40 18.44 19.41
N PHE A 8 -12.16 18.84 19.74
CA PHE A 8 -10.98 18.54 18.91
C PHE A 8 -10.65 17.04 18.91
N ALA A 9 -10.75 16.36 20.06
CA ALA A 9 -10.58 14.91 20.12
C ALA A 9 -11.62 14.18 19.25
N ILE A 10 -12.88 14.62 19.26
CA ILE A 10 -13.97 14.02 18.46
C ILE A 10 -13.75 14.23 16.95
N LEU A 11 -13.20 15.38 16.52
CA LEU A 11 -12.83 15.64 15.12
C LEU A 11 -11.64 14.80 14.63
N CYS A 12 -10.71 14.44 15.51
CA CYS A 12 -9.63 13.50 15.19
C CYS A 12 -10.10 12.04 15.17
N ILE A 13 -11.14 11.70 15.94
CA ILE A 13 -11.69 10.32 15.99
C ILE A 13 -12.41 9.94 14.68
N SER A 14 -12.87 10.88 13.85
CA SER A 14 -13.46 10.53 12.54
C SER A 14 -12.45 10.01 11.49
N MET A 15 -11.14 10.08 11.74
CA MET A 15 -10.10 9.56 10.85
C MET A 15 -9.67 8.12 11.18
N THR A 16 -10.31 7.42 12.12
CA THR A 16 -10.05 5.97 12.27
C THR A 16 -10.68 5.26 11.08
N SER A 17 -9.84 4.92 10.12
CA SER A 17 -10.13 4.13 8.93
C SER A 17 -11.16 3.06 9.22
N ALA A 18 -12.23 3.06 8.43
CA ALA A 18 -13.06 1.90 8.28
C ALA A 18 -12.14 0.77 7.78
N GLU A 19 -11.74 -0.12 8.68
CA GLU A 19 -11.19 -1.43 8.34
C GLU A 19 -12.30 -2.20 7.60
N LYS A 20 -12.55 -1.84 6.33
CA LYS A 20 -13.16 -2.75 5.38
C LYS A 20 -12.34 -4.03 5.49
N ARG A 21 -12.98 -5.17 5.68
CA ARG A 21 -12.30 -6.47 5.66
C ARG A 21 -11.64 -6.63 4.29
N LYS A 22 -10.39 -6.20 4.15
CA LYS A 22 -9.61 -6.34 2.92
C LYS A 22 -9.28 -7.81 2.76
N LYS A 23 -9.29 -8.29 1.52
CA LYS A 23 -8.82 -9.64 1.22
C LYS A 23 -7.31 -9.65 1.50
N PRO A 24 -6.73 -10.76 2.02
CA PRO A 24 -5.29 -10.84 2.31
C PRO A 24 -4.40 -10.45 1.11
N LEU A 25 -4.86 -10.73 -0.11
CA LEU A 25 -4.18 -10.34 -1.34
C LEU A 25 -4.13 -8.82 -1.56
N CYS A 26 -5.22 -8.13 -1.23
CA CYS A 26 -5.34 -6.68 -1.39
C CYS A 26 -4.48 -5.97 -0.35
N GLU A 27 -4.55 -6.42 0.91
CA GLU A 27 -3.72 -5.91 2.01
C GLU A 27 -2.23 -6.07 1.69
N MET A 28 -1.80 -7.27 1.27
CA MET A 28 -0.41 -7.50 0.85
C MET A 28 0.00 -6.58 -0.30
N CYS A 29 -0.87 -6.36 -1.29
CA CYS A 29 -0.55 -5.46 -2.39
C CYS A 29 -0.35 -4.03 -1.87
N GLU A 30 -1.28 -3.52 -1.07
CA GLU A 30 -1.21 -2.15 -0.55
C GLU A 30 0.05 -1.94 0.30
N ASP A 31 0.40 -2.90 1.17
CA ASP A 31 1.61 -2.88 1.97
C ASP A 31 2.88 -2.77 1.10
N VAL A 32 2.92 -3.51 -0.01
CA VAL A 32 4.01 -3.42 -1.00
C VAL A 32 4.05 -2.04 -1.62
N ILE A 33 2.90 -1.53 -2.10
CA ILE A 33 2.83 -0.23 -2.77
C ILE A 33 3.26 0.89 -1.81
N GLU A 34 2.85 0.85 -0.55
CA GLU A 34 3.29 1.80 0.48
C GLU A 34 4.80 1.71 0.75
N LYS A 35 5.38 0.50 0.76
CA LYS A 35 6.83 0.32 0.90
C LYS A 35 7.56 0.90 -0.31
N LEU A 36 7.05 0.65 -1.51
CA LEU A 36 7.61 1.17 -2.77
C LEU A 36 7.52 2.70 -2.84
N ASP A 37 6.44 3.31 -2.35
CA ASP A 37 6.31 4.77 -2.28
C ASP A 37 7.44 5.40 -1.43
N ARG A 38 7.69 4.85 -0.24
CA ARG A 38 8.80 5.28 0.63
C ARG A 38 10.19 5.05 0.02
N VAL A 39 10.35 4.03 -0.81
CA VAL A 39 11.61 3.74 -1.51
C VAL A 39 11.82 4.76 -2.64
N LEU A 40 10.75 5.08 -3.37
CA LEU A 40 10.74 6.09 -4.43
C LEU A 40 11.09 7.48 -3.87
N GLU A 41 10.50 7.88 -2.75
CA GLU A 41 10.80 9.16 -2.08
C GLU A 41 12.27 9.28 -1.66
N ARG A 42 12.90 8.17 -1.27
CA ARG A 42 14.31 8.12 -0.88
C ARG A 42 15.26 7.99 -2.07
N GLY A 43 14.74 7.80 -3.29
CA GLY A 43 15.56 7.58 -4.49
C GLY A 43 16.33 6.26 -4.44
N GLU A 44 15.79 5.26 -3.73
CA GLU A 44 16.38 3.95 -3.56
C GLU A 44 16.00 2.99 -4.71
N ASP A 45 16.65 1.82 -4.75
CA ASP A 45 16.41 0.80 -5.76
C ASP A 45 15.06 0.09 -5.52
N MET A 46 14.11 0.36 -6.43
CA MET A 46 12.75 -0.17 -6.38
C MET A 46 12.69 -1.68 -6.64
N GLU A 47 13.52 -2.20 -7.55
CA GLU A 47 13.55 -3.63 -7.88
C GLU A 47 14.04 -4.42 -6.69
N LYS A 48 15.14 -3.96 -6.08
CA LYS A 48 15.70 -4.58 -4.88
C LYS A 48 14.74 -4.54 -3.69
N ALA A 49 14.09 -3.39 -3.44
CA ALA A 49 13.16 -3.26 -2.32
C ALA A 49 11.94 -4.18 -2.47
N LEU A 50 11.48 -4.38 -3.70
CA LEU A 50 10.41 -5.32 -3.99
C LEU A 50 10.84 -6.77 -3.80
N GLU A 51 12.03 -7.14 -4.28
CA GLU A 51 12.61 -8.47 -4.09
C GLU A 51 12.72 -8.81 -2.60
N GLU A 52 13.30 -7.92 -1.79
CA GLU A 52 13.44 -8.09 -0.34
C GLU A 52 12.07 -8.28 0.35
N TYR A 53 11.04 -7.54 -0.09
CA TYR A 53 9.69 -7.74 0.43
C TYR A 53 9.13 -9.11 0.04
N CYS A 54 9.26 -9.50 -1.23
CA CYS A 54 8.73 -10.77 -1.74
C CYS A 54 9.42 -11.98 -1.10
N GLU A 55 10.69 -11.86 -0.70
CA GLU A 55 11.43 -12.93 -0.03
C GLU A 55 11.19 -13.00 1.48
N GLY A 56 11.05 -11.86 2.15
CA GLY A 56 10.98 -11.77 3.61
C GLY A 56 9.58 -11.56 4.20
N ASP A 57 8.86 -10.57 3.68
CA ASP A 57 7.60 -10.08 4.25
C ASP A 57 6.36 -10.74 3.60
N CYS A 58 6.51 -11.29 2.39
CA CYS A 58 5.41 -11.92 1.65
C CYS A 58 5.15 -13.36 2.12
N PRO A 59 3.90 -13.70 2.51
CA PRO A 59 3.52 -15.07 2.83
C PRO A 59 3.71 -16.03 1.64
N ASP A 60 4.18 -17.27 1.90
CA ASP A 60 4.51 -18.23 0.84
C ASP A 60 3.38 -18.48 -0.17
N PHE A 61 2.12 -18.53 0.29
CA PHE A 61 0.96 -18.75 -0.58
C PHE A 61 0.66 -17.56 -1.51
N LEU A 62 1.22 -16.38 -1.22
CA LEU A 62 1.06 -15.15 -1.98
C LEU A 62 2.26 -14.79 -2.88
N LYS A 63 3.38 -15.52 -2.80
CA LYS A 63 4.59 -15.22 -3.58
C LYS A 63 4.34 -15.07 -5.08
N GLN A 64 3.49 -15.93 -5.65
CA GLN A 64 3.08 -15.85 -7.06
C GLN A 64 2.42 -14.49 -7.44
N TYR A 65 1.80 -13.82 -6.48
CA TYR A 65 1.20 -12.49 -6.69
C TYR A 65 2.21 -11.38 -6.48
N CYS A 66 3.21 -11.58 -5.61
CA CYS A 66 4.35 -10.66 -5.48
C CYS A 66 5.15 -10.58 -6.78
N GLU A 67 5.35 -11.71 -7.46
CA GLU A 67 5.96 -11.74 -8.81
C GLU A 67 5.14 -10.94 -9.84
N LYS A 68 3.80 -10.95 -9.76
CA LYS A 68 2.96 -10.12 -10.63
C LYS A 68 3.17 -8.63 -10.36
N ILE A 69 3.36 -8.23 -9.10
CA ILE A 69 3.71 -6.85 -8.77
C ILE A 69 5.04 -6.47 -9.41
N ALA A 70 6.04 -7.36 -9.37
CA ALA A 70 7.34 -7.12 -10.02
C ALA A 70 7.21 -6.93 -11.54
N GLN A 71 6.35 -7.72 -12.20
CA GLN A 71 6.06 -7.54 -13.62
C GLN A 71 5.39 -6.19 -13.94
N GLN A 72 4.68 -5.59 -12.99
CA GLN A 72 4.01 -4.30 -13.13
C GLN A 72 4.80 -3.12 -12.53
N LEU A 73 6.04 -3.34 -12.08
CA LEU A 73 6.81 -2.34 -11.32
C LEU A 73 6.94 -1.00 -12.05
N LYS A 74 7.16 -1.00 -13.37
CA LYS A 74 7.23 0.23 -14.17
C LYS A 74 5.94 1.05 -14.10
N TYR A 75 4.80 0.38 -14.27
CA TYR A 75 3.48 0.99 -14.17
C TYR A 75 3.24 1.53 -12.75
N ILE A 76 3.61 0.75 -11.73
CA ILE A 76 3.48 1.15 -10.32
C ILE A 76 4.29 2.42 -10.04
N ILE A 77 5.55 2.48 -10.50
CA ILE A 77 6.40 3.67 -10.33
C ILE A 77 5.76 4.90 -10.99
N GLU A 78 5.17 4.76 -12.18
CA GLU A 78 4.45 5.86 -12.83
C GLU A 78 3.26 6.31 -12.00
N LYS A 79 2.47 5.39 -11.45
CA LYS A 79 1.31 5.72 -10.62
C LYS A 79 1.65 6.35 -9.28
N LEU A 80 2.74 5.90 -8.65
CA LEU A 80 3.27 6.54 -7.45
C LEU A 80 3.72 7.98 -7.72
N LYS A 81 4.33 8.25 -8.88
CA LYS A 81 4.67 9.63 -9.31
C LYS A 81 3.44 10.49 -9.58
N GLU A 82 2.32 9.88 -9.95
CA GLU A 82 1.02 10.55 -10.08
C GLU A 82 0.30 10.74 -8.73
N HIS A 83 0.90 10.26 -7.63
CA HIS A 83 0.33 10.26 -6.28
C HIS A 83 -0.99 9.46 -6.16
N ASP A 84 -1.13 8.41 -6.96
CA ASP A 84 -2.25 7.47 -6.81
C ASP A 84 -2.15 6.70 -5.49
N SER A 85 -3.30 6.41 -4.87
CA SER A 85 -3.34 5.67 -3.61
C SER A 85 -2.98 4.18 -3.80
N PRO A 86 -2.43 3.52 -2.76
CA PRO A 86 -2.17 2.07 -2.79
C PRO A 86 -3.39 1.24 -3.21
N GLU A 87 -4.56 1.53 -2.65
CA GLU A 87 -5.82 0.84 -2.99
C GLU A 87 -6.13 0.96 -4.48
N LYS A 88 -6.00 2.17 -5.06
CA LYS A 88 -6.27 2.41 -6.48
C LYS A 88 -5.29 1.62 -7.37
N ILE A 89 -4.00 1.71 -7.09
CA ILE A 89 -2.97 0.99 -7.84
C ILE A 89 -3.23 -0.52 -7.79
N CYS A 90 -3.53 -1.04 -6.61
CA CYS A 90 -3.80 -2.46 -6.40
C CYS A 90 -5.11 -2.93 -7.06
N THR A 91 -6.11 -2.06 -7.20
CA THR A 91 -7.31 -2.33 -8.02
C THR A 91 -6.96 -2.36 -9.51
N ASP A 92 -6.15 -1.42 -9.99
CA ASP A 92 -5.76 -1.31 -11.40
C ASP A 92 -4.94 -2.53 -11.87
N ILE A 93 -4.13 -3.14 -10.98
CA ILE A 93 -3.41 -4.39 -11.25
C ILE A 93 -4.18 -5.67 -10.82
N HIS A 94 -5.45 -5.53 -10.48
CA HIS A 94 -6.37 -6.63 -10.15
C HIS A 94 -6.00 -7.48 -8.92
N LEU A 95 -5.27 -6.90 -7.96
CA LEU A 95 -4.97 -7.54 -6.66
C LEU A 95 -5.96 -7.12 -5.56
N CYS A 96 -6.63 -5.98 -5.73
CA CYS A 96 -7.82 -5.58 -4.96
C CYS A 96 -9.07 -5.72 -5.83
N VAL A 97 -10.09 -6.43 -5.33
CA VAL A 97 -11.41 -6.51 -5.97
C VAL A 97 -12.35 -5.58 -5.21
N VAL A 98 -12.91 -4.61 -5.91
CA VAL A 98 -13.93 -3.66 -5.42
C VAL A 98 -15.27 -4.33 -5.13
#